data_AF-I0JSD7-F1
#
_entry.id   AF-I0JSD7-F1
#
_cell.length_a   1.000
_cell.length_b   1.000
_cell.length_c   1.000
_cell.angle_alpha   90.00
_cell.angle_beta   90.00
_cell.angle_gamma   90.00
#
_symmetry.space_group_name_H-M   'P 1'
#
loop_
_entity.id
_entity.type
_entity.pdbx_description
1 polymer ?
#
loop_
_entity_poly.entity_id
_entity_poly.type
_entity_poly.pdbx_seq_one_letter_code
_entity_poly.pdbx_strand_id
1 'polypeptide(L)'
;MNKLKDLLEEDIKPNLEEKNIGEFDKADYLQTLLTNASTQDGPAHNDHYIMLRKHFMGNKKTKTYLPDYVIKNRDLGQFWQFIKYKFSTYAERRQYIWNSFNNLLEFLEEEAELPFSETIDSNLMVFDSEHVLEYWKTAIERMENDPEGAITLSRTLMESVLKHILEERGVPYKANADLHEIYKAVTNELNLSPEQHDITLFKQILGGCSSIVNGLGNLRNKHGDAHGKGKVTYYKPSSRHAELAVNLSGSMCLFLIKTFQHVKER
;
A
#
# COMPACT_ATOMS: atom_id res chain seq x y z
N MET A 1 20.40 -3.77 -14.59
CA MET A 1 21.35 -4.41 -13.65
C MET A 1 20.63 -4.52 -12.33
N ASN A 2 20.53 -5.71 -11.76
CA ASN A 2 19.78 -5.94 -10.52
C ASN A 2 20.63 -5.42 -9.35
N LYS A 3 20.30 -4.24 -8.84
CA LYS A 3 21.06 -3.49 -7.84
C LYS A 3 21.43 -4.33 -6.60
N LEU A 4 20.57 -5.28 -6.20
CA LEU A 4 20.85 -6.17 -5.08
C LEU A 4 21.97 -7.18 -5.38
N LYS A 5 22.16 -7.58 -6.65
CA LYS A 5 23.27 -8.46 -7.05
C LYS A 5 24.61 -7.74 -6.95
N ASP A 6 24.68 -6.49 -7.40
CA ASP A 6 25.91 -5.69 -7.31
C ASP A 6 26.30 -5.46 -5.83
N LEU A 7 25.31 -5.15 -4.97
CA LEU A 7 25.52 -5.01 -3.52
C LEU A 7 25.96 -6.31 -2.84
N LEU A 8 25.54 -7.47 -3.35
CA LEU A 8 25.97 -8.77 -2.83
C LEU A 8 27.44 -9.05 -3.13
N GLU A 9 27.86 -8.77 -4.35
CA GLU A 9 29.25 -8.95 -4.80
C GLU A 9 30.20 -8.02 -4.04
N GLU A 10 29.77 -6.79 -3.76
CA GLU A 10 30.57 -5.79 -3.04
C GLU A 10 30.51 -5.91 -1.51
N ASP A 11 29.74 -6.86 -0.96
CA ASP A 11 29.45 -6.99 0.48
C ASP A 11 28.95 -5.67 1.11
N ILE A 12 28.11 -4.95 0.36
CA ILE A 12 27.47 -3.74 0.82
C ILE A 12 26.08 -4.10 1.31
N LYS A 13 25.83 -3.87 2.60
CA LYS A 13 24.54 -4.12 3.22
C LYS A 13 23.46 -3.26 2.57
N PRO A 14 22.45 -3.86 1.90
CA PRO A 14 21.41 -3.07 1.26
C PRO A 14 20.54 -2.34 2.28
N ASN A 15 20.14 -1.12 1.94
CA ASN A 15 19.08 -0.43 2.65
C ASN A 15 17.73 -0.98 2.19
N LEU A 16 17.08 -1.79 3.03
CA LEU A 16 15.77 -2.38 2.71
C LEU A 16 14.63 -1.36 2.64
N GLU A 17 14.84 -0.12 3.10
CA GLU A 17 13.87 0.98 3.01
C GLU A 17 14.04 1.80 1.72
N GLU A 18 15.03 1.47 0.87
CA GLU A 18 15.23 2.17 -0.38
C GLU A 18 14.07 1.93 -1.35
N LYS A 19 13.47 3.02 -1.84
CA LYS A 19 12.23 3.02 -2.63
C LYS A 19 12.27 2.22 -3.94
N ASN A 20 13.46 1.93 -4.46
CA ASN A 20 13.65 1.23 -5.74
C ASN A 20 13.88 -0.28 -5.57
N ILE A 21 13.70 -0.83 -4.36
CA ILE A 21 13.86 -2.25 -4.08
C ILE A 21 12.50 -2.82 -3.67
N GLY A 22 11.86 -3.57 -4.57
CA GLY A 22 10.56 -4.19 -4.32
C GLY A 22 10.63 -5.32 -3.29
N GLU A 23 9.48 -5.68 -2.72
CA GLU A 23 9.40 -6.83 -1.80
C GLU A 23 9.75 -8.15 -2.51
N PHE A 24 9.35 -8.29 -3.78
CA PHE A 24 9.75 -9.41 -4.63
C PHE A 24 11.28 -9.50 -4.77
N ASP A 25 11.95 -8.37 -5.09
CA ASP A 25 13.41 -8.33 -5.23
C ASP A 25 14.12 -8.73 -3.92
N LYS A 26 13.59 -8.32 -2.76
CA LYS A 26 14.11 -8.72 -1.45
C LYS A 26 13.96 -10.22 -1.21
N ALA A 27 12.85 -10.82 -1.66
CA ALA A 27 12.57 -12.24 -1.50
C ALA A 27 13.47 -13.09 -2.42
N ASP A 28 13.62 -12.68 -3.69
CA ASP A 28 14.58 -13.25 -4.63
C ASP A 28 16.02 -13.16 -4.11
N TYR A 29 16.36 -12.03 -3.50
CA TYR A 29 17.67 -11.84 -2.90
C TYR A 29 17.94 -12.75 -1.70
N LEU A 30 16.94 -12.93 -0.83
CA LEU A 30 17.03 -13.89 0.28
C LEU A 30 17.18 -15.33 -0.23
N GLN A 31 16.44 -15.72 -1.27
CA GLN A 31 16.55 -17.04 -1.91
C GLN A 31 17.95 -17.24 -2.50
N THR A 32 18.51 -16.22 -3.15
CA THR A 32 19.87 -16.22 -3.71
C THR A 32 20.93 -16.42 -2.63
N LEU A 33 20.86 -15.69 -1.52
CA LEU A 33 21.80 -15.83 -0.39
C LEU A 33 21.85 -17.26 0.16
N LEU A 34 20.68 -17.88 0.34
CA LEU A 34 20.57 -19.26 0.83
C LEU A 34 21.10 -20.27 -0.17
N THR A 35 20.86 -20.03 -1.46
CA THR A 35 21.38 -20.87 -2.54
C THR A 35 22.91 -20.79 -2.57
N ASN A 36 23.48 -19.59 -2.58
CA ASN A 36 24.92 -19.36 -2.58
C ASN A 36 25.60 -19.99 -1.36
N ALA A 37 25.03 -19.79 -0.16
CA ALA A 37 25.54 -20.37 1.09
C ALA A 37 25.60 -21.90 1.09
N SER A 38 24.81 -22.57 0.23
CA SER A 38 24.68 -24.03 0.22
C SER A 38 25.23 -24.72 -1.04
N THR A 39 25.63 -23.93 -2.05
CA THR A 39 26.11 -24.41 -3.36
C THR A 39 27.42 -23.79 -3.85
N GLN A 40 27.94 -22.77 -3.15
CA GLN A 40 29.16 -22.02 -3.56
C GLN A 40 29.03 -21.28 -4.89
N ASP A 41 27.80 -21.00 -5.33
CA ASP A 41 27.50 -20.29 -6.58
C ASP A 41 27.80 -18.78 -6.56
N GLY A 42 28.21 -18.24 -5.41
CA GLY A 42 28.50 -16.82 -5.26
C GLY A 42 28.64 -16.41 -3.79
N PRO A 43 28.76 -15.09 -3.53
CA PRO A 43 28.85 -14.57 -2.18
C PRO A 43 27.58 -14.84 -1.37
N ALA A 44 27.76 -15.05 -0.07
CA ALA A 44 26.66 -15.17 0.87
C ALA A 44 27.05 -14.55 2.22
N HIS A 45 26.44 -13.40 2.52
CA HIS A 45 26.79 -12.62 3.70
C HIS A 45 25.77 -12.82 4.81
N ASN A 46 26.25 -13.24 5.98
CA ASN A 46 25.38 -13.60 7.11
C ASN A 46 24.53 -12.43 7.60
N ASP A 47 25.08 -11.22 7.59
CA ASP A 47 24.38 -10.02 8.04
C ASP A 47 23.26 -9.60 7.09
N HIS A 48 23.40 -9.88 5.78
CA HIS A 48 22.35 -9.66 4.79
C HIS A 48 21.19 -10.62 5.03
N TYR A 49 21.51 -11.90 5.27
CA TYR A 49 20.52 -12.91 5.62
C TYR A 49 19.74 -12.55 6.90
N ILE A 50 20.44 -12.19 7.99
CA ILE A 50 19.80 -11.82 9.26
C ILE A 50 18.85 -10.64 9.08
N MET A 51 19.27 -9.63 8.31
CA MET A 51 18.47 -8.44 8.01
C MET A 51 17.21 -8.78 7.22
N LEU A 52 17.33 -9.48 6.09
CA LEU A 52 16.18 -9.90 5.26
C LEU A 52 15.23 -10.82 6.03
N ARG A 53 15.78 -11.76 6.82
CA ARG A 53 14.98 -12.62 7.70
C ARG A 53 14.16 -11.79 8.68
N LYS A 54 14.77 -10.79 9.32
CA LYS A 54 14.07 -9.91 10.27
C LYS A 54 12.95 -9.12 9.57
N HIS A 55 13.22 -8.59 8.38
CA HIS A 55 12.26 -7.87 7.54
C HIS A 55 11.01 -8.71 7.26
N PHE A 56 11.17 -9.88 6.63
CA PHE A 56 10.02 -10.73 6.27
C PHE A 56 9.33 -11.37 7.47
N MET A 57 10.03 -11.60 8.59
CA MET A 57 9.41 -12.06 9.83
C MET A 57 8.62 -10.96 10.57
N GLY A 58 8.94 -9.69 10.34
CA GLY A 58 8.27 -8.55 10.94
C GLY A 58 6.86 -8.32 10.37
N ASN A 59 6.63 -8.69 9.12
CA ASN A 59 5.34 -8.60 8.45
C ASN A 59 4.54 -9.92 8.61
N LYS A 60 3.32 -9.81 9.15
CA LYS A 60 2.44 -10.96 9.43
C LYS A 60 2.04 -11.72 8.16
N LYS A 61 1.83 -11.01 7.04
CA LYS A 61 1.44 -11.63 5.76
C LYS A 61 2.59 -12.45 5.20
N THR A 62 3.74 -11.82 4.95
CA THR A 62 4.93 -12.49 4.36
C THR A 62 5.45 -13.63 5.23
N LYS A 63 5.38 -13.48 6.56
CA LYS A 63 5.79 -14.55 7.49
C LYS A 63 5.03 -15.86 7.28
N THR A 64 3.77 -15.79 6.86
CA THR A 64 2.92 -16.97 6.64
C THR A 64 3.39 -17.79 5.42
N TYR A 65 4.05 -17.14 4.47
CA TYR A 65 4.55 -17.77 3.24
C TYR A 65 6.06 -18.07 3.28
N LEU A 66 6.77 -17.66 4.33
CA LEU A 66 8.19 -17.95 4.48
C LEU A 66 8.45 -19.45 4.66
N PRO A 67 9.53 -20.00 4.06
CA PRO A 67 9.93 -21.37 4.34
C PRO A 67 10.27 -21.58 5.81
N ASP A 68 9.83 -22.72 6.34
CA ASP A 68 10.02 -23.15 7.73
C ASP A 68 11.48 -23.04 8.21
N TYR A 69 12.43 -23.35 7.33
CA TYR A 69 13.86 -23.30 7.66
C TYR A 69 14.41 -21.88 7.73
N VAL A 70 13.78 -20.90 7.08
CA VAL A 70 14.11 -19.48 7.27
C VAL A 70 13.61 -19.01 8.63
N ILE A 71 12.43 -19.48 9.04
CA ILE A 71 11.85 -19.15 10.35
C ILE A 71 12.69 -19.75 11.49
N LYS A 72 13.14 -21.00 11.36
CA LYS A 72 13.82 -21.73 12.43
C LYS A 72 15.32 -21.40 12.55
N ASN A 73 16.01 -21.17 11.44
CA ASN A 73 17.44 -20.89 11.43
C ASN A 73 17.68 -19.38 11.52
N ARG A 74 18.49 -18.93 12.49
CA ARG A 74 18.69 -17.49 12.76
C ARG A 74 19.80 -16.86 11.95
N ASP A 75 20.72 -17.66 11.45
CA ASP A 75 21.91 -17.25 10.71
C ASP A 75 22.24 -18.29 9.62
N LEU A 76 23.13 -17.94 8.69
CA LEU A 76 23.55 -18.83 7.59
C LEU A 76 24.28 -20.07 8.10
N GLY A 77 24.94 -20.01 9.27
CA GLY A 77 25.60 -21.15 9.88
C GLY A 77 24.60 -22.23 10.31
N GLN A 78 23.51 -21.84 10.97
CA GLN A 78 22.40 -22.73 11.33
C GLN A 78 21.71 -23.31 10.10
N PHE A 79 21.44 -22.46 9.10
CA PHE A 79 20.88 -22.92 7.83
C PHE A 79 21.80 -23.93 7.13
N TRP A 80 23.11 -23.70 7.12
CA TRP A 80 24.08 -24.62 6.55
C TRP A 80 24.04 -26.00 7.23
N GLN A 81 23.97 -26.04 8.56
CA GLN A 81 23.83 -27.31 9.29
C GLN A 81 22.55 -28.05 8.90
N PHE A 82 21.44 -27.32 8.71
CA PHE A 82 20.19 -27.92 8.26
C PHE A 82 20.30 -28.50 6.84
N ILE A 83 20.72 -27.71 5.86
CA ILE A 83 20.64 -28.09 4.44
C ILE A 83 21.68 -29.16 4.07
N LYS A 84 22.88 -29.12 4.66
CA LYS A 84 23.98 -30.02 4.29
C LYS A 84 23.73 -31.49 4.66
N TYR A 85 22.99 -31.74 5.75
CA TYR A 85 22.60 -33.09 6.17
C TYR A 85 21.31 -33.55 5.50
N LYS A 86 20.51 -32.62 4.96
CA LYS A 86 19.26 -32.94 4.28
C LYS A 86 19.49 -33.39 2.83
N PHE A 87 20.46 -32.78 2.14
CA PHE A 87 20.76 -33.06 0.73
C PHE A 87 22.27 -33.16 0.47
N SER A 88 22.65 -34.18 -0.29
CA SER A 88 24.04 -34.48 -0.61
C SER A 88 24.54 -33.71 -1.83
N THR A 89 23.68 -33.36 -2.77
CA THR A 89 24.07 -32.66 -4.01
C THR A 89 23.67 -31.18 -4.01
N TYR A 90 24.41 -30.35 -4.75
CA TYR A 90 24.07 -28.93 -4.91
C TYR A 90 22.78 -28.72 -5.70
N ALA A 91 22.51 -29.57 -6.68
CA ALA A 91 21.28 -29.53 -7.47
C ALA A 91 20.03 -29.71 -6.60
N GLU A 92 20.03 -30.71 -5.70
CA GLU A 92 18.91 -30.95 -4.78
C GLU A 92 18.69 -29.78 -3.81
N ARG A 93 19.77 -29.20 -3.28
CA ARG A 93 19.70 -28.04 -2.38
C ARG A 93 19.03 -26.86 -3.07
N ARG A 94 19.47 -26.54 -4.29
CA ARG A 94 18.93 -25.46 -5.11
C ARG A 94 17.45 -25.68 -5.41
N GLN A 95 17.10 -26.85 -5.92
CA GLN A 95 15.70 -27.17 -6.24
C GLN A 95 14.80 -27.06 -5.01
N TYR A 96 15.26 -27.56 -3.85
CA TYR A 96 14.51 -27.46 -2.61
C TYR A 96 14.29 -26.02 -2.17
N ILE A 97 15.34 -25.19 -2.22
CA ILE A 97 15.27 -23.76 -1.87
C ILE A 97 14.30 -23.05 -2.82
N TRP A 98 14.48 -23.18 -4.14
CA TRP A 98 13.61 -22.59 -5.15
C TRP A 98 12.14 -22.95 -4.93
N ASN A 99 11.82 -24.25 -4.90
CA ASN A 99 10.44 -24.70 -4.72
C ASN A 99 9.81 -24.20 -3.41
N SER A 100 10.59 -24.11 -2.33
CA SER A 100 10.06 -23.66 -1.04
C SER A 100 9.72 -22.17 -1.00
N PHE A 101 10.32 -21.36 -1.87
CA PHE A 101 10.10 -19.92 -1.96
C PHE A 101 8.95 -19.55 -2.89
N ASN A 102 8.48 -20.46 -3.76
CA ASN A 102 7.40 -20.18 -4.72
C ASN A 102 6.18 -19.54 -4.05
N ASN A 103 5.71 -20.07 -2.92
CA ASN A 103 4.54 -19.50 -2.23
C ASN A 103 4.72 -18.04 -1.82
N LEU A 104 5.94 -17.64 -1.41
CA LEU A 104 6.23 -16.25 -1.06
C LEU A 104 6.34 -15.38 -2.32
N LEU A 105 7.00 -15.89 -3.35
CA LEU A 105 7.20 -15.17 -4.61
C LEU A 105 5.88 -14.96 -5.35
N GLU A 106 5.05 -15.98 -5.49
CA GLU A 106 3.71 -15.91 -6.09
C GLU A 106 2.82 -14.91 -5.32
N PHE A 107 2.81 -14.97 -3.98
CA PHE A 107 2.08 -13.99 -3.16
C PHE A 107 2.54 -12.55 -3.42
N LEU A 108 3.85 -12.33 -3.57
CA LEU A 108 4.41 -10.99 -3.82
C LEU A 108 4.20 -10.53 -5.27
N GLU A 109 4.15 -11.45 -6.24
CA GLU A 109 3.76 -11.16 -7.62
C GLU A 109 2.30 -10.74 -7.69
N GLU A 110 1.39 -11.46 -7.02
CA GLU A 110 -0.03 -11.12 -6.95
C GLU A 110 -0.28 -9.79 -6.21
N GLU A 111 0.49 -9.49 -5.15
CA GLU A 111 0.38 -8.21 -4.43
C GLU A 111 0.93 -7.02 -5.27
N ALA A 112 1.96 -7.25 -6.09
CA ALA A 112 2.49 -6.27 -7.04
C ALA A 112 1.55 -6.06 -8.26
N GLU A 113 0.73 -7.05 -8.61
CA GLU A 113 -0.24 -6.97 -9.70
C GLU A 113 -1.45 -6.06 -9.41
N LEU A 114 -1.53 -5.38 -8.27
CA LEU A 114 -2.50 -4.30 -8.02
C LEU A 114 -1.96 -2.95 -8.55
N PRO A 115 -2.08 -2.63 -9.85
CA PRO A 115 -1.38 -1.50 -10.47
C PRO A 115 -1.94 -0.15 -9.95
N PHE A 116 -3.14 -0.23 -9.38
CA PHE A 116 -3.87 0.87 -8.80
C PHE A 116 -3.31 1.28 -7.43
N SER A 117 -2.84 0.34 -6.60
CA SER A 117 -2.29 0.66 -5.27
C SER A 117 -0.91 1.30 -5.39
N GLU A 118 -0.02 0.78 -6.23
CA GLU A 118 1.32 1.36 -6.44
C GLU A 118 1.26 2.79 -7.01
N THR A 119 0.33 3.04 -7.93
CA THR A 119 0.11 4.38 -8.49
C THR A 119 -0.41 5.34 -7.42
N ILE A 120 -1.29 4.90 -6.52
CA ILE A 120 -1.78 5.74 -5.42
C ILE A 120 -0.66 5.99 -4.41
N ASP A 121 0.04 4.94 -3.98
CA ASP A 121 1.13 5.00 -3.00
C ASP A 121 2.21 5.98 -3.44
N SER A 122 2.66 5.90 -4.69
CA SER A 122 3.67 6.81 -5.24
C SER A 122 3.23 8.28 -5.24
N ASN A 123 1.98 8.57 -5.60
CA ASN A 123 1.47 9.94 -5.65
C ASN A 123 1.17 10.51 -4.25
N LEU A 124 0.65 9.69 -3.34
CA LEU A 124 0.46 10.08 -1.94
C LEU A 124 1.81 10.31 -1.23
N MET A 125 2.87 9.60 -1.61
CA MET A 125 4.24 9.87 -1.13
C MET A 125 4.78 11.24 -1.57
N VAL A 126 4.48 11.69 -2.79
CA VAL A 126 4.90 13.01 -3.26
C VAL A 126 4.15 14.14 -2.55
N PHE A 127 2.95 13.84 -2.03
CA PHE A 127 2.11 14.79 -1.31
C PHE A 127 2.58 15.02 0.16
N ASP A 128 3.72 14.44 0.57
CA ASP A 128 4.46 14.66 1.83
C ASP A 128 3.65 14.65 3.15
N SER A 129 2.47 14.04 3.14
CA SER A 129 1.64 13.87 4.32
C SER A 129 1.74 12.41 4.79
N GLU A 130 2.64 12.15 5.74
CA GLU A 130 2.84 10.82 6.37
C GLU A 130 1.50 10.17 6.76
N HIS A 131 0.57 10.98 7.29
CA HIS A 131 -0.77 10.54 7.70
C HIS A 131 -1.66 10.07 6.53
N VAL A 132 -1.50 10.61 5.33
CA VAL A 132 -2.35 10.29 4.17
C VAL A 132 -2.03 8.88 3.66
N LEU A 133 -0.75 8.53 3.57
CA LEU A 133 -0.32 7.17 3.24
C LEU A 133 -0.73 6.16 4.30
N GLU A 134 -0.59 6.53 5.58
CA GLU A 134 -1.00 5.67 6.69
C GLU A 134 -2.50 5.38 6.63
N TYR A 135 -3.35 6.39 6.40
CA TYR A 135 -4.79 6.20 6.24
C TYR A 135 -5.12 5.30 5.06
N TRP A 136 -4.46 5.48 3.92
CA TRP A 136 -4.68 4.65 2.73
C TRP A 136 -4.31 3.18 2.96
N LYS A 137 -3.09 2.91 3.44
CA LYS A 137 -2.62 1.54 3.72
C LYS A 137 -3.49 0.86 4.77
N THR A 138 -3.81 1.57 5.85
CA THR A 138 -4.67 1.04 6.90
C THR A 138 -6.10 0.78 6.38
N ALA A 139 -6.60 1.60 5.45
CA ALA A 139 -7.93 1.38 4.87
C ALA A 139 -7.95 0.10 4.03
N ILE A 140 -6.93 -0.15 3.20
CA ILE A 140 -6.77 -1.37 2.40
C ILE A 140 -6.73 -2.60 3.32
N GLU A 141 -5.90 -2.57 4.36
CA GLU A 141 -5.74 -3.71 5.29
C GLU A 141 -7.04 -4.09 6.01
N ARG A 142 -7.92 -3.11 6.23
CA ARG A 142 -9.17 -3.28 6.95
C ARG A 142 -10.35 -3.69 6.07
N MET A 143 -10.26 -3.64 4.74
CA MET A 143 -11.40 -3.89 3.84
C MET A 143 -12.11 -5.22 4.13
N GLU A 144 -11.33 -6.28 4.38
CA GLU A 144 -11.87 -7.63 4.66
C GLU A 144 -12.35 -7.81 6.10
N ASN A 145 -11.55 -7.37 7.08
CA ASN A 145 -11.74 -7.75 8.48
C ASN A 145 -12.44 -6.67 9.33
N ASP A 146 -12.41 -5.42 8.88
CA ASP A 146 -13.06 -4.26 9.51
C ASP A 146 -13.63 -3.30 8.44
N PRO A 147 -14.70 -3.70 7.71
CA PRO A 147 -15.27 -2.90 6.63
C PRO A 147 -15.71 -1.49 7.06
N GLU A 148 -16.21 -1.35 8.28
CA GLU A 148 -16.67 -0.07 8.83
C GLU A 148 -15.49 0.87 9.15
N GLY A 149 -14.40 0.32 9.69
CA GLY A 149 -13.14 1.05 9.86
C GLY A 149 -12.52 1.46 8.52
N ALA A 150 -12.53 0.59 7.51
CA ALA A 150 -12.05 0.90 6.17
C ALA A 150 -12.85 2.05 5.52
N ILE A 151 -14.17 2.05 5.65
CA ILE A 151 -15.04 3.15 5.18
C ILE A 151 -14.71 4.46 5.91
N THR A 152 -14.52 4.39 7.23
CA THR A 152 -14.17 5.57 8.04
C THR A 152 -12.84 6.15 7.60
N LEU A 153 -11.82 5.31 7.41
CA LEU A 153 -10.51 5.72 6.91
C LEU A 153 -10.58 6.27 5.49
N SER A 154 -11.44 5.73 4.62
CA SER A 154 -11.67 6.26 3.27
C SER A 154 -12.14 7.72 3.30
N ARG A 155 -13.06 8.04 4.21
CA ARG A 155 -13.51 9.42 4.43
C ARG A 155 -12.39 10.29 4.99
N THR A 156 -11.69 9.80 6.02
CA THR A 156 -10.59 10.54 6.66
C THR A 156 -9.47 10.86 5.66
N LEU A 157 -9.11 9.90 4.81
CA LEU A 157 -8.15 10.06 3.72
C LEU A 157 -8.54 11.23 2.81
N MET A 158 -9.78 11.21 2.30
CA MET A 158 -10.29 12.27 1.43
C MET A 158 -10.32 13.62 2.13
N GLU A 159 -10.81 13.67 3.37
CA GLU A 159 -10.84 14.90 4.17
C GLU A 159 -9.44 15.47 4.37
N SER A 160 -8.46 14.62 4.67
CA SER A 160 -7.06 15.00 4.86
C SER A 160 -6.45 15.58 3.58
N VAL A 161 -6.65 14.91 2.44
CA VAL A 161 -6.14 15.38 1.14
C VAL A 161 -6.77 16.72 0.77
N LEU A 162 -8.09 16.86 0.91
CA LEU A 162 -8.79 18.10 0.58
C LEU A 162 -8.33 19.28 1.46
N LYS A 163 -8.21 19.08 2.77
CA LYS A 163 -7.73 20.13 3.69
C LYS A 163 -6.31 20.54 3.35
N HIS A 164 -5.43 19.57 3.10
CA HIS A 164 -4.04 19.87 2.74
C HIS A 164 -3.94 20.68 1.44
N ILE A 165 -4.74 20.37 0.42
CA ILE A 165 -4.79 21.18 -0.82
C ILE A 165 -5.20 22.63 -0.50
N LEU A 166 -6.23 22.84 0.34
CA LEU A 166 -6.67 24.19 0.72
C LEU A 166 -5.62 24.93 1.55
N GLU A 167 -4.94 24.24 2.47
CA GLU A 167 -3.86 24.78 3.30
C GLU A 167 -2.68 25.22 2.44
N GLU A 168 -2.20 24.38 1.50
CA GLU A 168 -1.13 24.76 0.57
C GLU A 168 -1.54 25.93 -0.35
N ARG A 169 -2.82 26.05 -0.69
CA ARG A 169 -3.36 27.16 -1.49
C ARG A 169 -3.69 28.41 -0.68
N GLY A 170 -3.57 28.36 0.65
CA GLY A 170 -3.94 29.48 1.52
C GLY A 170 -5.43 29.81 1.50
N VAL A 171 -6.29 28.85 1.14
CA VAL A 171 -7.74 29.03 1.07
C VAL A 171 -8.37 28.69 2.42
N PRO A 172 -9.03 29.65 3.10
CA PRO A 172 -9.65 29.38 4.40
C PRO A 172 -10.89 28.50 4.25
N TYR A 173 -11.08 27.58 5.19
CA TYR A 173 -12.30 26.78 5.33
C TYR A 173 -12.78 26.77 6.78
N LYS A 174 -14.08 26.50 6.99
CA LYS A 174 -14.66 26.46 8.34
C LYS A 174 -14.19 25.20 9.06
N ALA A 175 -13.87 25.32 10.35
CA ALA A 175 -13.43 24.19 11.18
C ALA A 175 -14.47 23.05 11.26
N ASN A 176 -15.76 23.38 11.11
CA ASN A 176 -16.88 22.43 11.12
C ASN A 176 -17.46 22.17 9.72
N ALA A 177 -16.74 22.55 8.65
CA ALA A 177 -17.19 22.29 7.29
C ALA A 177 -17.36 20.79 7.06
N ASP A 178 -18.44 20.40 6.39
CA ASP A 178 -18.60 19.00 6.00
C ASP A 178 -17.70 18.65 4.81
N LEU A 179 -17.53 17.36 4.55
CA LEU A 179 -16.65 16.87 3.47
C LEU A 179 -17.02 17.46 2.10
N HIS A 180 -18.30 17.65 1.84
CA HIS A 180 -18.78 18.15 0.56
C HIS A 180 -18.53 19.66 0.41
N GLU A 181 -18.65 20.44 1.50
CA GLU A 181 -18.26 21.85 1.53
C GLU A 181 -16.76 22.03 1.27
N ILE A 182 -15.91 21.22 1.91
CA ILE A 182 -14.46 21.25 1.69
C ILE A 182 -14.13 20.86 0.24
N TYR A 183 -14.79 19.82 -0.30
CA TYR A 183 -14.60 19.39 -1.69
C TYR A 183 -14.93 20.49 -2.69
N LYS A 184 -16.06 21.20 -2.50
CA LYS A 184 -16.43 22.32 -3.37
C LYS A 184 -15.39 23.45 -3.36
N ALA A 185 -14.81 23.74 -2.19
CA ALA A 185 -13.75 24.75 -2.11
C ALA A 185 -12.53 24.32 -2.93
N VAL A 186 -12.12 23.05 -2.83
CA VAL A 186 -11.01 22.50 -3.62
C VAL A 186 -11.30 22.52 -5.12
N THR A 187 -12.48 22.07 -5.56
CA THR A 187 -12.78 22.05 -7.00
C THR A 187 -12.84 23.44 -7.61
N ASN A 188 -13.36 24.43 -6.87
CA ASN A 188 -13.34 25.83 -7.32
C ASN A 188 -11.90 26.34 -7.50
N GLU A 189 -11.03 26.04 -6.54
CA GLU A 189 -9.63 26.48 -6.52
C GLU A 189 -8.78 25.79 -7.60
N LEU A 190 -9.07 24.52 -7.90
CA LEU A 190 -8.37 23.74 -8.94
C LEU A 190 -8.98 23.92 -10.34
N ASN A 191 -9.96 24.81 -10.50
CA ASN A 191 -10.70 25.01 -11.75
C ASN A 191 -11.34 23.72 -12.29
N LEU A 192 -11.91 22.92 -11.38
CA LEU A 192 -12.58 21.65 -11.60
C LEU A 192 -14.09 21.73 -11.36
N SER A 193 -14.66 22.92 -11.14
CA SER A 193 -16.09 23.04 -10.93
C SER A 193 -16.84 22.91 -12.25
N PRO A 194 -17.96 22.17 -12.31
CA PRO A 194 -18.72 21.97 -13.55
C PRO A 194 -19.12 23.28 -14.25
N GLU A 195 -19.33 24.36 -13.49
CA GLU A 195 -19.65 25.67 -14.05
C GLU A 195 -18.48 26.31 -14.84
N GLN A 196 -17.24 25.86 -14.64
CA GLN A 196 -16.02 26.41 -15.23
C GLN A 196 -15.60 25.74 -16.57
N HIS A 197 -16.36 24.75 -17.04
CA HIS A 197 -16.06 24.03 -18.27
C HIS A 197 -17.16 24.19 -19.32
N ASP A 198 -16.83 24.31 -20.61
CA ASP A 198 -17.84 24.38 -21.67
C ASP A 198 -18.26 23.01 -22.21
N ILE A 199 -17.45 21.98 -21.94
CA ILE A 199 -17.66 20.62 -22.46
C ILE A 199 -18.62 19.86 -21.54
N THR A 200 -19.82 19.57 -22.04
CA THR A 200 -20.90 18.88 -21.31
C THR A 200 -20.47 17.56 -20.66
N LEU A 201 -19.59 16.79 -21.32
CA LEU A 201 -19.09 15.50 -20.79
C LEU A 201 -18.28 15.67 -19.50
N PHE A 202 -17.43 16.69 -19.42
CA PHE A 202 -16.65 16.96 -18.21
C PHE A 202 -17.55 17.39 -17.05
N LYS A 203 -18.59 18.20 -17.32
CA LYS A 203 -19.59 18.56 -16.30
C LYS A 203 -20.26 17.33 -15.69
N GLN A 204 -20.62 16.36 -16.51
CA GLN A 204 -21.28 15.13 -16.06
C GLN A 204 -20.35 14.30 -15.17
N ILE A 205 -19.10 14.13 -15.57
CA ILE A 205 -18.09 13.39 -14.78
C ILE A 205 -17.85 14.08 -13.43
N LEU A 206 -17.59 15.38 -13.45
CA LEU A 206 -17.32 16.17 -12.23
C LEU A 206 -18.54 16.24 -11.29
N GLY A 207 -19.74 16.31 -11.85
CA GLY A 207 -20.99 16.18 -11.08
C GLY A 207 -21.15 14.79 -10.43
N GLY A 208 -20.74 13.73 -11.13
CA GLY A 208 -20.67 12.37 -10.59
C GLY A 208 -19.67 12.28 -9.42
N CYS A 209 -18.47 12.82 -9.58
CA CYS A 209 -17.47 12.91 -8.52
C CYS A 209 -18.01 13.63 -7.27
N SER A 210 -18.66 14.79 -7.47
CA SER A 210 -19.29 15.54 -6.38
C SER A 210 -20.35 14.72 -5.62
N SER A 211 -21.12 13.90 -6.35
CA SER A 211 -22.13 13.01 -5.78
C SER A 211 -21.50 11.86 -4.98
N ILE A 212 -20.39 11.29 -5.47
CA ILE A 212 -19.62 10.25 -4.77
C ILE A 212 -19.06 10.79 -3.45
N VAL A 213 -18.44 11.98 -3.47
CA VAL A 213 -17.88 12.61 -2.27
C VAL A 213 -18.97 12.89 -1.23
N ASN A 214 -20.12 13.41 -1.67
CA ASN A 214 -21.28 13.59 -0.80
C ASN A 214 -21.77 12.25 -0.20
N GLY A 215 -21.79 11.19 -1.01
CA GLY A 215 -22.12 9.83 -0.56
C GLY A 215 -21.15 9.33 0.52
N LEU A 216 -19.85 9.44 0.29
CA LEU A 216 -18.79 9.04 1.23
C LEU A 216 -18.87 9.84 2.55
N GLY A 217 -19.10 11.14 2.48
CA GLY A 217 -19.26 12.00 3.66
C GLY A 217 -20.44 11.58 4.54
N ASN A 218 -21.57 11.22 3.92
CA ASN A 218 -22.80 10.82 4.61
C ASN A 218 -22.85 9.34 5.01
N LEU A 219 -21.98 8.50 4.44
CA LEU A 219 -21.95 7.06 4.72
C LEU A 219 -21.75 6.79 6.21
N ARG A 220 -21.02 7.65 6.94
CA ARG A 220 -20.91 7.54 8.41
C ARG A 220 -22.11 8.14 9.15
N ASN A 221 -22.68 9.25 8.70
CA ASN A 221 -23.71 9.99 9.46
C ASN A 221 -25.02 9.21 9.61
N LYS A 222 -25.33 8.28 8.70
CA LYS A 222 -26.47 7.34 8.85
C LYS A 222 -26.15 6.10 9.70
N HIS A 223 -24.88 5.86 10.01
CA HIS A 223 -24.40 4.62 10.66
C HIS A 223 -23.69 4.85 12.00
N GLY A 224 -23.27 6.09 12.30
CA GLY A 224 -22.31 6.39 13.36
C GLY A 224 -22.79 7.23 14.53
N ASP A 225 -23.89 8.00 14.45
CA ASP A 225 -24.42 8.62 15.68
C ASP A 225 -25.83 9.21 15.57
N ALA A 226 -26.54 9.17 16.69
CA ALA A 226 -27.74 9.92 17.05
C ALA A 226 -29.07 9.60 16.32
N HIS A 227 -29.79 8.58 16.81
CA HIS A 227 -31.03 8.73 17.58
C HIS A 227 -31.52 7.32 17.97
N GLY A 228 -32.19 7.20 19.13
CA GLY A 228 -32.43 5.95 19.84
C GLY A 228 -32.85 4.76 18.97
N LYS A 229 -32.42 3.57 19.38
CA LYS A 229 -32.72 2.26 18.79
C LYS A 229 -34.23 2.04 18.62
N GLY A 230 -34.82 2.63 17.59
CA GLY A 230 -36.06 2.19 16.97
C GLY A 230 -35.74 1.05 16.00
N LYS A 231 -36.74 0.24 15.67
CA LYS A 231 -36.71 -0.89 14.72
C LYS A 231 -36.34 -0.50 13.27
N VAL A 232 -35.34 0.35 13.05
CA VAL A 232 -34.81 0.64 11.71
C VAL A 232 -33.56 -0.21 11.54
N THR A 233 -33.64 -1.09 10.55
CA THR A 233 -32.71 -2.17 10.21
C THR A 233 -31.29 -1.62 10.01
N TYR A 234 -30.41 -1.84 11.00
CA TYR A 234 -28.97 -1.57 10.87
C TYR A 234 -28.39 -2.45 9.75
N TYR A 235 -28.00 -1.85 8.63
CA TYR A 235 -27.31 -2.56 7.55
C TYR A 235 -25.81 -2.50 7.80
N LYS A 236 -25.21 -3.61 8.24
CA LYS A 236 -23.77 -3.70 8.46
C LYS A 236 -23.05 -3.74 7.10
N PRO A 237 -22.11 -2.81 6.82
CA PRO A 237 -21.30 -2.87 5.61
C PRO A 237 -20.51 -4.18 5.54
N SER A 238 -20.53 -4.82 4.36
CA SER A 238 -19.68 -5.97 4.04
C SER A 238 -18.42 -5.56 3.27
N SER A 239 -17.44 -6.47 3.13
CA SER A 239 -16.15 -6.21 2.46
C SER A 239 -16.31 -5.47 1.11
N ARG A 240 -17.18 -5.96 0.21
CA ARG A 240 -17.43 -5.31 -1.09
C ARG A 240 -17.83 -3.83 -1.01
N HIS A 241 -18.50 -3.39 0.07
CA HIS A 241 -18.88 -1.99 0.25
C HIS A 241 -17.70 -1.15 0.74
N ALA A 242 -16.86 -1.73 1.60
CA ALA A 242 -15.62 -1.10 2.02
C ALA A 242 -14.64 -0.98 0.84
N GLU A 243 -14.48 -2.04 0.06
CA GLU A 243 -13.67 -2.04 -1.16
C GLU A 243 -14.10 -0.93 -2.12
N LEU A 244 -15.41 -0.80 -2.40
CA LEU A 244 -15.93 0.29 -3.22
C LEU A 244 -15.59 1.67 -2.64
N ALA A 245 -15.80 1.87 -1.33
CA ALA A 245 -15.54 3.15 -0.69
C ALA A 245 -14.05 3.53 -0.70
N VAL A 246 -13.17 2.56 -0.41
CA VAL A 246 -11.71 2.72 -0.44
C VAL A 246 -11.26 3.06 -1.85
N ASN A 247 -11.68 2.29 -2.85
CA ASN A 247 -11.26 2.50 -4.24
C ASN A 247 -11.77 3.83 -4.82
N LEU A 248 -13.02 4.22 -4.52
CA LEU A 248 -13.55 5.53 -4.91
C LEU A 248 -12.78 6.67 -4.23
N SER A 249 -12.48 6.54 -2.94
CA SER A 249 -11.72 7.56 -2.21
C SER A 249 -10.29 7.68 -2.75
N GLY A 250 -9.60 6.56 -2.93
CA GLY A 250 -8.24 6.52 -3.48
C GLY A 250 -8.17 7.12 -4.89
N SER A 251 -9.10 6.74 -5.78
CA SER A 251 -9.20 7.31 -7.14
C SER A 251 -9.35 8.83 -7.13
N MET A 252 -10.25 9.32 -6.28
CA MET A 252 -10.54 10.76 -6.15
C MET A 252 -9.34 11.51 -5.59
N CYS A 253 -8.71 11.00 -4.53
CA CYS A 253 -7.53 11.60 -3.94
C CYS A 253 -6.38 11.67 -4.95
N LEU A 254 -6.12 10.58 -5.66
CA LEU A 254 -5.09 10.53 -6.71
C LEU A 254 -5.34 11.57 -7.80
N PHE A 255 -6.56 11.66 -8.31
CA PHE A 255 -6.92 12.65 -9.32
C PHE A 255 -6.72 14.09 -8.84
N LEU A 256 -7.16 14.39 -7.61
CA LEU A 256 -7.03 15.73 -7.03
C LEU A 256 -5.57 16.11 -6.78
N ILE A 257 -4.76 15.19 -6.26
CA ILE A 257 -3.32 15.40 -6.03
C ILE A 257 -2.60 15.66 -7.35
N LYS A 258 -2.83 14.83 -8.37
CA LYS A 258 -2.22 15.02 -9.70
C LYS A 258 -2.63 16.35 -10.33
N THR A 259 -3.91 16.73 -10.18
CA THR A 259 -4.39 18.02 -10.68
C THR A 259 -3.72 19.17 -9.94
N PHE A 260 -3.62 19.08 -8.61
CA PHE A 260 -2.96 20.08 -7.78
C PHE A 260 -1.49 20.27 -8.16
N GLN A 261 -0.74 19.17 -8.31
CA GLN A 261 0.65 19.19 -8.76
C GLN A 261 0.79 19.83 -10.14
N HIS A 262 -0.06 19.43 -11.09
CA HIS A 262 -0.06 20.01 -12.44
C HIS A 262 -0.32 21.53 -12.44
N VAL A 263 -1.17 22.01 -11.53
CA VAL A 263 -1.45 23.45 -11.40
C VAL A 263 -0.31 24.19 -10.67
N LYS A 264 0.43 23.53 -9.76
CA LYS A 264 1.58 24.09 -9.03
C LYS A 264 2.83 24.23 -9.91
N GLU A 265 2.99 23.35 -10.90
CA GLU A 265 4.11 23.38 -11.86
C GLU A 265 3.97 24.44 -12.97
N ARG A 266 2.81 25.10 -13.08
CA ARG A 266 2.54 26.15 -14.07
C ARG A 266 2.67 27.53 -13.47
#